data_AF-A0A964VMC5-F1
#
_entry.id   AF-A0A964VMC5-F1
#
_cell.length_a   1.000
_cell.length_b   1.000
_cell.length_c   1.000
_cell.angle_alpha   90.00
_cell.angle_beta   90.00
_cell.angle_gamma   90.00
#
_symmetry.space_group_name_H-M   'P 1'
#
loop_
_entity.id
_entity.type
_entity.pdbx_description
1 polymer ?
#
loop_
_entity_poly.entity_id
_entity_poly.type
_entity_poly.pdbx_seq_one_letter_code
_entity_poly.pdbx_strand_id
1 'polypeptide(L)'
;MAQSSTNVYLAGVPDYQWVVGCFGTAGGNLMGFWDRHGFPDFYTGPTANGVAPLDSFFDNWGIRSLWASQAGVDGRPTDRPGHVDDYFVNYASAAPDPYIVLGRPEHEPDCLGDFIGLDQDKWKNLGGECDGNIDGYSFVYWDASGERRVNFTPGPEAGLPAIDIQSGLRAWTTYRGFTAEVFTQLSDFNPDVPSGKGFTFEDLKDEIDAGYPVLMFLQVYDTKSRSLNGKERANPLIHGILAYGYSVNDDGTQFVRYRTSFAGGDSVLGVWKNTTFWAGIAPLRGVITYHPRPQIKSVVDVGGRLTIRWDGPDADLYNVGTGTTSKPHWYVIEMATSLEDSDFTEITLPTTNNAETIPSPGHGEAFFRLKMTPPPERRYE
;
A
#
# COMPACT_ATOMS: atom_id res chain seq x y z
N MET A 1 23.79 -6.38 29.36
CA MET A 1 22.38 -6.48 29.80
C MET A 1 21.64 -7.16 28.67
N ALA A 2 20.91 -8.25 28.91
CA ALA A 2 20.11 -8.86 27.86
C ALA A 2 19.04 -7.85 27.43
N GLN A 3 19.08 -7.41 26.18
CA GLN A 3 18.05 -6.56 25.61
C GLN A 3 16.79 -7.42 25.53
N SER A 4 15.73 -7.02 26.22
CA SER A 4 14.43 -7.71 26.15
C SER A 4 14.00 -7.80 24.69
N SER A 5 13.57 -8.99 24.25
CA SER A 5 12.99 -9.19 22.93
C SER A 5 12.00 -8.08 22.59
N THR A 6 12.20 -7.42 21.45
CA THR A 6 11.27 -6.39 20.95
C THR A 6 10.26 -7.06 20.05
N ASN A 7 8.97 -6.75 20.17
CA ASN A 7 7.92 -7.27 19.28
C ASN A 7 6.82 -6.22 19.15
N VAL A 8 6.69 -5.68 17.94
CA VAL A 8 5.88 -4.50 17.62
C VAL A 8 5.09 -4.79 16.36
N TYR A 9 3.83 -4.37 16.31
CA TYR A 9 3.01 -4.51 15.11
C TYR A 9 1.87 -3.50 15.04
N LEU A 10 1.40 -3.24 13.82
CA LEU A 10 0.23 -2.42 13.54
C LEU A 10 -1.05 -3.25 13.78
N ALA A 11 -1.93 -2.77 14.63
CA ALA A 11 -3.21 -3.41 14.89
C ALA A 11 -4.19 -3.17 13.73
N GLY A 12 -5.21 -4.03 13.59
CA GLY A 12 -6.29 -3.79 12.61
C GLY A 12 -5.93 -4.09 11.14
N VAL A 13 -4.79 -4.73 10.86
CA VAL A 13 -4.42 -5.14 9.50
C VAL A 13 -5.28 -6.32 9.03
N PRO A 14 -6.05 -6.17 7.93
CA PRO A 14 -6.88 -7.24 7.38
C PRO A 14 -6.10 -8.48 6.96
N ASP A 15 -6.80 -9.61 6.89
CA ASP A 15 -6.30 -10.90 6.44
C ASP A 15 -7.21 -11.49 5.36
N TYR A 16 -7.09 -10.95 4.15
CA TYR A 16 -7.93 -11.33 3.01
C TYR A 16 -7.46 -12.60 2.31
N GLN A 17 -8.43 -13.35 1.79
CA GLN A 17 -8.21 -14.53 0.96
C GLN A 17 -7.75 -14.15 -0.44
N TRP A 18 -6.93 -15.02 -1.01
CA TRP A 18 -6.44 -14.88 -2.38
C TRP A 18 -7.61 -14.80 -3.35
N VAL A 19 -7.70 -13.69 -4.08
CA VAL A 19 -8.63 -13.51 -5.20
C VAL A 19 -7.88 -12.84 -6.34
N VAL A 20 -7.83 -13.53 -7.48
CA VAL A 20 -7.25 -13.12 -8.79
C VAL A 20 -5.81 -12.62 -8.79
N GLY A 21 -5.12 -12.59 -7.66
CA GLY A 21 -3.72 -12.20 -7.62
C GLY A 21 -3.24 -11.94 -6.20
N CYS A 22 -2.00 -12.35 -5.92
CA CYS A 22 -1.41 -12.15 -4.61
C CYS A 22 -1.14 -10.66 -4.32
N PHE A 23 -0.71 -9.89 -5.33
CA PHE A 23 -0.51 -8.46 -5.17
C PHE A 23 -1.81 -7.66 -5.10
N GLY A 24 -2.83 -8.06 -5.85
CA GLY A 24 -4.18 -7.52 -5.66
C GLY A 24 -4.66 -7.73 -4.23
N THR A 25 -4.51 -8.96 -3.71
CA THR A 25 -4.93 -9.31 -2.33
C THR A 25 -4.10 -8.59 -1.26
N ALA A 26 -2.77 -8.55 -1.38
CA ALA A 26 -1.89 -7.84 -0.46
C ALA A 26 -2.10 -6.32 -0.50
N GLY A 27 -2.33 -5.76 -1.68
CA GLY A 27 -2.77 -4.38 -1.87
C GLY A 27 -4.15 -4.13 -1.25
N GLY A 28 -5.06 -5.09 -1.36
CA GLY A 28 -6.33 -5.11 -0.64
C GLY A 28 -6.14 -5.01 0.87
N ASN A 29 -5.27 -5.83 1.47
CA ASN A 29 -4.96 -5.74 2.90
C ASN A 29 -4.42 -4.34 3.27
N LEU A 30 -3.54 -3.77 2.45
CA LEU A 30 -3.00 -2.42 2.67
C LEU A 30 -4.09 -1.35 2.61
N MET A 31 -4.95 -1.38 1.59
CA MET A 31 -5.99 -0.37 1.43
C MET A 31 -7.15 -0.55 2.41
N GLY A 32 -7.51 -1.78 2.74
CA GLY A 32 -8.46 -2.07 3.81
C GLY A 32 -7.94 -1.66 5.19
N PHE A 33 -6.63 -1.72 5.43
CA PHE A 33 -6.04 -1.11 6.62
C PHE A 33 -6.25 0.41 6.61
N TRP A 34 -5.86 1.12 5.55
CA TRP A 34 -6.00 2.58 5.51
C TRP A 34 -7.44 3.08 5.53
N ASP A 35 -8.38 2.35 4.95
CA ASP A 35 -9.82 2.62 5.07
C ASP A 35 -10.28 2.73 6.52
N ARG A 36 -9.73 1.86 7.38
CA ARG A 36 -10.03 1.82 8.82
C ARG A 36 -9.16 2.77 9.65
N HIS A 37 -8.06 3.25 9.09
CA HIS A 37 -7.01 4.00 9.78
C HIS A 37 -6.80 5.38 9.15
N GLY A 38 -7.92 6.08 8.94
CA GLY A 38 -7.96 7.52 8.70
C GLY A 38 -8.14 7.96 7.24
N PHE A 39 -8.39 7.02 6.33
CA PHE A 39 -8.77 7.29 4.94
C PHE A 39 -10.11 6.64 4.60
N PRO A 40 -11.22 7.11 5.20
CA PRO A 40 -12.54 6.61 4.84
C PRO A 40 -12.76 6.79 3.33
N ASP A 41 -13.53 5.88 2.71
CA ASP A 41 -13.81 5.81 1.27
C ASP A 41 -12.69 5.24 0.40
N PHE A 42 -11.64 4.67 1.00
CA PHE A 42 -10.75 3.77 0.28
C PHE A 42 -11.51 2.52 -0.19
N TYR A 43 -12.38 1.99 0.67
CA TYR A 43 -13.42 1.04 0.31
C TYR A 43 -14.78 1.75 0.25
N THR A 44 -15.50 1.56 -0.86
CA THR A 44 -16.79 2.25 -1.11
C THR A 44 -17.94 1.29 -1.43
N GLY A 45 -17.73 -0.02 -1.25
CA GLY A 45 -18.75 -1.02 -1.51
C GLY A 45 -19.70 -1.20 -0.32
N PRO A 46 -20.84 -1.89 -0.51
CA PRO A 46 -21.83 -2.10 0.54
C PRO A 46 -21.44 -3.15 1.60
N THR A 47 -20.44 -4.00 1.35
CA THR A 47 -20.02 -5.02 2.32
C THR A 47 -19.64 -4.37 3.66
N ALA A 48 -19.98 -5.04 4.77
CA ALA A 48 -19.69 -4.57 6.12
C ALA A 48 -20.12 -3.10 6.39
N ASN A 49 -21.21 -2.67 5.74
CA ASN A 49 -21.77 -1.31 5.83
C ASN A 49 -20.84 -0.19 5.33
N GLY A 50 -20.00 -0.48 4.32
CA GLY A 50 -19.13 0.53 3.73
C GLY A 50 -17.82 0.78 4.48
N VAL A 51 -17.43 -0.15 5.36
CA VAL A 51 -16.12 -0.13 6.01
C VAL A 51 -15.41 -1.42 5.67
N ALA A 52 -14.15 -1.35 5.25
CA ALA A 52 -13.37 -2.53 4.92
C ALA A 52 -13.36 -3.51 6.11
N PRO A 53 -13.87 -4.74 5.95
CA PRO A 53 -13.82 -5.77 6.99
C PRO A 53 -12.37 -6.22 7.24
N LEU A 54 -12.11 -6.90 8.35
CA LEU A 54 -10.78 -7.45 8.67
C LEU A 54 -10.51 -8.79 7.99
N ASP A 55 -11.50 -9.35 7.32
CA ASP A 55 -11.43 -10.62 6.62
C ASP A 55 -12.31 -10.57 5.36
N SER A 56 -12.22 -11.59 4.51
CA SER A 56 -13.01 -11.69 3.27
C SER A 56 -13.90 -12.93 3.24
N PHE A 57 -14.29 -13.47 4.40
CA PHE A 57 -15.08 -14.70 4.49
C PHE A 57 -16.58 -14.40 4.60
N PHE A 58 -17.41 -15.36 4.19
CA PHE A 58 -18.86 -15.33 4.38
C PHE A 58 -19.48 -14.02 3.88
N ASP A 59 -20.11 -13.25 4.77
CA ASP A 59 -20.77 -11.98 4.48
C ASP A 59 -19.78 -10.90 4.04
N ASN A 60 -18.47 -11.06 4.31
CA ASN A 60 -17.42 -10.15 3.90
C ASN A 60 -16.88 -10.42 2.50
N TRP A 61 -17.38 -11.43 1.79
CA TRP A 61 -16.87 -11.84 0.47
C TRP A 61 -16.82 -10.72 -0.56
N GLY A 62 -17.75 -9.75 -0.48
CA GLY A 62 -17.82 -8.63 -1.42
C GLY A 62 -16.60 -7.69 -1.38
N ILE A 63 -15.84 -7.66 -0.27
CA ILE A 63 -14.65 -6.79 -0.11
C ILE A 63 -13.62 -6.94 -1.23
N ARG A 64 -13.58 -8.10 -1.88
CA ARG A 64 -12.70 -8.35 -3.03
C ARG A 64 -12.86 -7.33 -4.15
N SER A 65 -14.02 -6.68 -4.26
CA SER A 65 -14.24 -5.61 -5.25
C SER A 65 -13.35 -4.39 -5.04
N LEU A 66 -12.72 -4.26 -3.86
CA LEU A 66 -11.67 -3.27 -3.61
C LEU A 66 -10.47 -3.44 -4.55
N TRP A 67 -10.09 -4.68 -4.91
CA TRP A 67 -8.95 -4.96 -5.79
C TRP A 67 -9.27 -5.77 -7.04
N ALA A 68 -10.47 -6.33 -7.14
CA ALA A 68 -10.91 -7.18 -8.23
C ALA A 68 -12.42 -7.02 -8.44
N SER A 69 -12.83 -5.92 -9.09
CA SER A 69 -14.24 -5.66 -9.38
C SER A 69 -14.82 -6.72 -10.31
N GLN A 70 -16.09 -7.08 -10.10
CA GLN A 70 -16.78 -8.09 -10.89
C GLN A 70 -18.28 -7.78 -10.96
N ALA A 71 -18.90 -7.99 -12.13
CA ALA A 71 -20.32 -7.82 -12.35
C ALA A 71 -21.15 -8.66 -11.35
N GLY A 72 -22.16 -8.03 -10.74
CA GLY A 72 -23.03 -8.69 -9.75
C GLY A 72 -22.41 -8.88 -8.37
N VAL A 73 -21.21 -8.36 -8.11
CA VAL A 73 -20.50 -8.48 -6.83
C VAL A 73 -20.46 -7.13 -6.14
N ASP A 74 -20.68 -7.13 -4.82
CA ASP A 74 -20.52 -5.96 -3.95
C ASP A 74 -21.27 -4.71 -4.45
N GLY A 75 -22.53 -4.89 -4.86
CA GLY A 75 -23.38 -3.81 -5.35
C GLY A 75 -23.11 -3.38 -6.81
N ARG A 76 -22.09 -3.93 -7.48
CA ARG A 76 -21.89 -3.71 -8.92
C ARG A 76 -23.04 -4.34 -9.71
N PRO A 77 -23.69 -3.62 -10.66
CA PRO A 77 -24.71 -4.20 -11.52
C PRO A 77 -24.23 -5.42 -12.31
N THR A 78 -25.10 -6.40 -12.53
CA THR A 78 -24.79 -7.67 -13.22
C THR A 78 -24.45 -7.50 -14.70
N ASP A 79 -24.81 -6.36 -15.29
CA ASP A 79 -24.59 -6.00 -16.69
C ASP A 79 -23.40 -5.04 -16.88
N ARG A 80 -22.65 -4.76 -15.81
CA ARG A 80 -21.46 -3.90 -15.84
C ARG A 80 -20.21 -4.73 -15.53
N PRO A 81 -19.48 -5.19 -16.56
CA PRO A 81 -18.21 -5.86 -16.38
C PRO A 81 -17.22 -5.05 -15.55
N GLY A 82 -16.42 -5.73 -14.72
CA GLY A 82 -15.28 -5.15 -14.02
C GLY A 82 -13.97 -5.89 -14.32
N HIS A 83 -12.98 -5.69 -13.46
CA HIS A 83 -11.64 -6.28 -13.57
C HIS A 83 -11.64 -7.78 -13.88
N VAL A 84 -12.34 -8.57 -13.07
CA VAL A 84 -12.37 -10.04 -13.23
C VAL A 84 -13.02 -10.43 -14.56
N ASP A 85 -14.06 -9.70 -14.98
CA ASP A 85 -14.78 -9.99 -16.20
C ASP A 85 -13.98 -9.63 -17.45
N ASP A 86 -13.08 -8.64 -17.36
CA ASP A 86 -12.32 -8.13 -18.49
C ASP A 86 -10.97 -8.81 -18.66
N TYR A 87 -10.28 -9.17 -17.57
CA TYR A 87 -8.89 -9.60 -17.60
C TYR A 87 -8.68 -11.07 -17.20
N PHE A 88 -9.41 -11.57 -16.21
CA PHE A 88 -9.07 -12.85 -15.58
C PHE A 88 -9.77 -14.06 -16.23
N VAL A 89 -8.99 -15.04 -16.68
CA VAL A 89 -9.43 -16.37 -17.14
C VAL A 89 -9.17 -17.41 -16.06
N ASN A 90 -7.92 -17.60 -15.67
CA ASN A 90 -7.47 -18.50 -14.62
C ASN A 90 -6.02 -18.18 -14.20
N TYR A 91 -5.63 -18.56 -12.98
CA TYR A 91 -4.28 -18.29 -12.48
C TYR A 91 -3.18 -18.72 -13.46
N ALA A 92 -2.25 -17.79 -13.74
CA ALA A 92 -1.14 -17.90 -14.68
C ALA A 92 -1.57 -18.15 -16.14
N SER A 93 -2.76 -17.75 -16.56
CA SER A 93 -3.16 -17.74 -17.96
C SER A 93 -2.38 -16.70 -18.75
N ALA A 94 -1.81 -17.11 -19.89
CA ALA A 94 -1.30 -16.20 -20.91
C ALA A 94 -2.26 -16.07 -22.11
N ALA A 95 -3.53 -16.47 -21.92
CA ALA A 95 -4.55 -16.30 -22.95
C ALA A 95 -4.88 -14.80 -23.13
N PRO A 96 -5.40 -14.39 -24.30
CA PRO A 96 -5.85 -13.01 -24.48
C PRO A 96 -6.94 -12.63 -23.47
N ASP A 97 -6.88 -11.39 -22.97
CA ASP A 97 -7.83 -10.83 -22.01
C ASP A 97 -9.30 -11.03 -22.49
N PRO A 98 -10.21 -11.50 -21.62
CA PRO A 98 -11.63 -11.74 -21.93
C PRO A 98 -12.35 -10.62 -22.68
N TYR A 99 -12.10 -9.34 -22.37
CA TYR A 99 -12.79 -8.24 -23.06
C TYR A 99 -12.45 -8.22 -24.57
N ILE A 100 -11.20 -8.55 -24.93
CA ILE A 100 -10.74 -8.66 -26.32
C ILE A 100 -11.43 -9.83 -27.00
N VAL A 101 -11.42 -11.01 -26.37
CA VAL A 101 -12.00 -12.24 -26.94
C VAL A 101 -13.50 -12.08 -27.17
N LEU A 102 -14.19 -11.36 -26.29
CA LEU A 102 -15.62 -11.11 -26.36
C LEU A 102 -15.99 -9.88 -27.20
N GLY A 103 -15.02 -9.15 -27.74
CA GLY A 103 -15.25 -7.94 -28.54
C GLY A 103 -15.96 -6.83 -27.76
N ARG A 104 -15.73 -6.76 -26.45
CA ARG A 104 -16.28 -5.72 -25.57
C ARG A 104 -15.29 -4.56 -25.45
N PRO A 105 -15.75 -3.32 -25.23
CA PRO A 105 -14.87 -2.28 -24.73
C PRO A 105 -14.33 -2.69 -23.36
N GLU A 106 -13.06 -2.40 -23.12
CA GLU A 106 -12.44 -2.47 -21.79
C GLU A 106 -13.18 -1.52 -20.85
N HIS A 107 -13.44 -1.94 -19.61
CA HIS A 107 -14.06 -1.09 -18.61
C HIS A 107 -13.09 0.00 -18.12
N GLU A 108 -13.66 1.10 -17.63
CA GLU A 108 -12.88 2.17 -16.99
C GLU A 108 -12.33 1.70 -15.64
N PRO A 109 -11.06 1.99 -15.30
CA PRO A 109 -10.46 1.60 -14.03
C PRO A 109 -11.28 2.01 -12.81
N ASP A 110 -11.61 1.05 -11.94
CA ASP A 110 -12.42 1.33 -10.75
C ASP A 110 -12.07 0.54 -9.49
N CYS A 111 -11.20 -0.47 -9.60
CA CYS A 111 -10.65 -1.20 -8.46
C CYS A 111 -9.11 -1.15 -8.44
N LEU A 112 -8.48 -1.45 -7.31
CA LEU A 112 -7.02 -1.36 -7.16
C LEU A 112 -6.27 -2.16 -8.24
N GLY A 113 -6.78 -3.33 -8.62
CA GLY A 113 -6.20 -4.19 -9.66
C GLY A 113 -6.01 -3.46 -10.99
N ASP A 114 -6.97 -2.62 -11.38
CA ASP A 114 -6.90 -1.87 -12.65
C ASP A 114 -5.74 -0.89 -12.67
N PHE A 115 -5.49 -0.22 -11.54
CA PHE A 115 -4.44 0.80 -11.42
C PHE A 115 -3.05 0.19 -11.29
N ILE A 116 -2.91 -0.96 -10.60
CA ILE A 116 -1.60 -1.65 -10.46
C ILE A 116 -1.27 -2.57 -11.64
N GLY A 117 -2.18 -2.67 -12.62
CA GLY A 117 -2.02 -3.47 -13.83
C GLY A 117 -2.13 -4.96 -13.61
N LEU A 118 -2.85 -5.39 -12.57
CA LEU A 118 -3.13 -6.79 -12.30
C LEU A 118 -3.85 -7.41 -13.51
N ASP A 119 -3.45 -8.62 -13.89
CA ASP A 119 -4.10 -9.46 -14.92
C ASP A 119 -4.13 -8.90 -16.35
N GLN A 120 -3.52 -7.76 -16.61
CA GLN A 120 -3.57 -7.09 -17.91
C GLN A 120 -2.43 -7.55 -18.84
N ASP A 121 -2.68 -8.50 -19.76
CA ASP A 121 -1.63 -9.04 -20.65
C ASP A 121 -1.18 -8.07 -21.77
N LYS A 122 -1.83 -6.90 -21.86
CA LYS A 122 -1.57 -5.88 -22.88
C LYS A 122 -0.20 -5.20 -22.79
N TRP A 123 0.47 -5.25 -21.63
CA TRP A 123 1.76 -4.59 -21.43
C TRP A 123 2.91 -5.25 -22.19
N LYS A 124 3.95 -4.50 -22.55
CA LYS A 124 5.15 -5.01 -23.24
C LYS A 124 6.42 -4.47 -22.60
N ASN A 125 7.54 -5.19 -22.73
CA ASN A 125 8.87 -4.73 -22.34
C ASN A 125 8.94 -4.13 -20.92
N LEU A 126 8.23 -4.72 -19.97
CA LEU A 126 8.15 -4.28 -18.58
C LEU A 126 9.54 -4.34 -17.95
N GLY A 127 10.18 -3.17 -17.80
CA GLY A 127 11.54 -3.01 -17.28
C GLY A 127 12.62 -3.76 -18.07
N GLY A 128 12.35 -4.13 -19.33
CA GLY A 128 13.23 -5.04 -20.07
C GLY A 128 13.24 -6.47 -19.54
N GLU A 129 12.33 -6.84 -18.63
CA GLU A 129 12.26 -8.14 -17.97
C GLU A 129 11.27 -9.08 -18.65
N CYS A 130 9.99 -8.68 -18.68
CA CYS A 130 8.88 -9.51 -19.16
C CYS A 130 7.90 -8.72 -20.04
N ASP A 131 6.95 -9.44 -20.64
CA ASP A 131 5.82 -8.92 -21.40
C ASP A 131 4.53 -9.32 -20.70
N GLY A 132 3.57 -8.39 -20.67
CA GLY A 132 2.26 -8.56 -20.07
C GLY A 132 2.29 -8.67 -18.55
N ASN A 133 1.12 -8.54 -17.95
CA ASN A 133 0.83 -9.07 -16.63
C ASN A 133 -0.18 -10.19 -16.82
N ILE A 134 0.31 -11.43 -16.88
CA ILE A 134 -0.56 -12.61 -17.00
C ILE A 134 -1.46 -12.73 -15.76
N ASP A 135 -2.57 -13.47 -15.85
CA ASP A 135 -3.51 -13.65 -14.74
C ASP A 135 -2.82 -14.05 -13.42
N GLY A 136 -3.06 -13.29 -12.36
CA GLY A 136 -2.43 -13.41 -11.05
C GLY A 136 -1.22 -12.50 -10.82
N TYR A 137 -0.77 -11.72 -11.81
CA TYR A 137 0.52 -11.04 -11.80
C TYR A 137 0.42 -9.53 -11.97
N SER A 138 1.40 -8.82 -11.42
CA SER A 138 1.63 -7.39 -11.59
C SER A 138 3.14 -7.15 -11.65
N PHE A 139 3.56 -5.94 -11.98
CA PHE A 139 4.98 -5.62 -12.17
C PHE A 139 5.44 -4.46 -11.29
N VAL A 140 6.73 -4.42 -10.98
CA VAL A 140 7.39 -3.30 -10.30
C VAL A 140 8.68 -2.94 -11.03
N TYR A 141 8.88 -1.66 -11.29
CA TYR A 141 10.14 -1.15 -11.82
C TYR A 141 11.13 -0.90 -10.68
N TRP A 142 12.24 -1.62 -10.69
CA TRP A 142 13.29 -1.51 -9.67
C TRP A 142 14.44 -0.63 -10.15
N ASP A 143 15.13 0.00 -9.20
CA ASP A 143 16.45 0.56 -9.47
C ASP A 143 17.49 -0.53 -9.19
N ALA A 144 18.14 -1.01 -10.25
CA ALA A 144 19.14 -2.07 -10.15
C ALA A 144 20.38 -1.63 -9.34
N SER A 145 20.58 -0.33 -9.09
CA SER A 145 21.65 0.13 -8.19
C SER A 145 21.30 -0.02 -6.70
N GLY A 146 20.07 -0.44 -6.36
CA GLY A 146 19.57 -0.56 -4.99
C GLY A 146 19.13 0.76 -4.36
N GLU A 147 19.12 1.85 -5.15
CA GLU A 147 18.62 3.16 -4.71
C GLU A 147 17.09 3.17 -4.57
N ARG A 148 16.61 4.05 -3.69
CA ARG A 148 15.18 4.28 -3.49
C ARG A 148 14.59 5.02 -4.69
N ARG A 149 13.54 4.47 -5.29
CA ARG A 149 12.75 5.16 -6.33
C ARG A 149 11.52 5.77 -5.71
N VAL A 150 11.52 7.07 -5.49
CA VAL A 150 10.36 7.79 -4.93
C VAL A 150 9.43 8.26 -6.05
N ASN A 151 8.14 7.98 -5.92
CA ASN A 151 7.06 8.39 -6.84
C ASN A 151 7.36 8.11 -8.31
N PHE A 152 8.06 6.99 -8.59
CA PHE A 152 8.41 6.64 -9.96
C PHE A 152 7.16 6.43 -10.80
N THR A 153 7.23 6.91 -12.05
CA THR A 153 6.19 6.71 -13.07
C THR A 153 6.89 6.07 -14.26
N PRO A 154 6.47 4.88 -14.71
CA PRO A 154 7.06 4.22 -15.86
C PRO A 154 6.95 5.07 -17.13
N GLY A 155 7.93 4.92 -18.03
CA GLY A 155 7.89 5.56 -19.34
C GLY A 155 6.91 4.85 -20.30
N PRO A 156 6.60 5.47 -21.46
CA PRO A 156 5.59 4.98 -22.39
C PRO A 156 5.98 3.68 -23.11
N GLU A 157 7.21 3.19 -22.94
CA GLU A 157 7.73 1.99 -23.61
C GLU A 157 6.94 0.73 -23.22
N ALA A 158 6.26 0.77 -22.07
CA ALA A 158 5.46 -0.34 -21.56
C ALA A 158 4.05 -0.43 -22.13
N GLY A 159 3.54 0.69 -22.69
CA GLY A 159 2.14 0.92 -23.03
C GLY A 159 1.65 2.25 -22.46
N LEU A 160 0.43 2.66 -22.84
CA LEU A 160 -0.20 3.90 -22.35
C LEU A 160 -1.59 3.58 -21.74
N PRO A 161 -1.86 4.01 -20.48
CA PRO A 161 -0.90 4.57 -19.53
C PRO A 161 0.11 3.51 -19.08
N ALA A 162 1.37 3.88 -18.88
CA ALA A 162 2.36 2.96 -18.35
C ALA A 162 2.14 2.79 -16.85
N ILE A 163 1.93 1.55 -16.41
CA ILE A 163 1.56 1.25 -15.03
C ILE A 163 2.45 0.17 -14.41
N ASP A 164 2.59 0.26 -13.10
CA ASP A 164 3.21 -0.72 -12.22
C ASP A 164 2.58 -0.59 -10.83
N ILE A 165 2.95 -1.44 -9.87
CA ILE A 165 2.36 -1.37 -8.53
C ILE A 165 2.61 0.02 -7.89
N GLN A 166 3.81 0.58 -8.03
CA GLN A 166 4.15 1.86 -7.39
C GLN A 166 3.30 3.03 -7.91
N SER A 167 3.29 3.22 -9.23
CA SER A 167 2.51 4.27 -9.88
C SER A 167 1.01 4.02 -9.75
N GLY A 168 0.59 2.76 -9.80
CA GLY A 168 -0.79 2.32 -9.63
C GLY A 168 -1.36 2.64 -8.26
N LEU A 169 -0.60 2.38 -7.18
CA LEU A 169 -1.02 2.76 -5.82
C LEU A 169 -1.29 4.26 -5.74
N ARG A 170 -0.40 5.11 -6.28
CA ARG A 170 -0.60 6.57 -6.30
C ARG A 170 -1.81 7.00 -7.12
N ALA A 171 -1.98 6.41 -8.30
CA ALA A 171 -3.08 6.72 -9.20
C ALA A 171 -4.42 6.32 -8.57
N TRP A 172 -4.49 5.15 -7.92
CA TRP A 172 -5.67 4.71 -7.19
C TRP A 172 -5.99 5.62 -6.00
N THR A 173 -4.98 6.03 -5.21
CA THR A 173 -5.19 6.98 -4.10
C THR A 173 -5.74 8.31 -4.60
N THR A 174 -5.23 8.79 -5.74
CA THR A 174 -5.73 10.00 -6.40
C THR A 174 -7.16 9.83 -6.87
N TYR A 175 -7.49 8.68 -7.45
CA TYR A 175 -8.86 8.32 -7.84
C TYR A 175 -9.82 8.32 -6.65
N ARG A 176 -9.35 7.91 -5.46
CA ARG A 176 -10.09 8.02 -4.19
C ARG A 176 -10.13 9.43 -3.59
N GLY A 177 -9.54 10.43 -4.24
CA GLY A 177 -9.56 11.83 -3.80
C GLY A 177 -8.47 12.20 -2.80
N PHE A 178 -7.49 11.32 -2.58
CA PHE A 178 -6.39 11.50 -1.64
C PHE A 178 -5.05 11.60 -2.38
N THR A 179 -3.96 11.75 -1.64
CA THR A 179 -2.60 11.68 -2.20
C THR A 179 -1.72 10.77 -1.35
N ALA A 180 -0.73 10.15 -1.99
CA ALA A 180 0.26 9.34 -1.31
C ALA A 180 1.65 9.54 -1.93
N GLU A 181 2.67 9.45 -1.09
CA GLU A 181 4.02 9.17 -1.52
C GLU A 181 4.25 7.66 -1.49
N VAL A 182 4.92 7.13 -2.50
CA VAL A 182 5.17 5.70 -2.63
C VAL A 182 6.59 5.52 -3.12
N PHE A 183 7.37 4.65 -2.49
CA PHE A 183 8.68 4.30 -3.01
C PHE A 183 8.86 2.79 -3.18
N THR A 184 9.79 2.42 -4.06
CA THR A 184 10.24 1.05 -4.25
C THR A 184 11.74 0.97 -4.04
N GLN A 185 12.19 -0.15 -3.48
CA GLN A 185 13.61 -0.42 -3.29
C GLN A 185 13.87 -1.93 -3.21
N LEU A 186 14.96 -2.39 -3.82
CA LEU A 186 15.42 -3.78 -3.66
C LEU A 186 15.90 -4.01 -2.22
N SER A 187 15.79 -5.24 -1.72
CA SER A 187 16.27 -5.59 -0.37
C SER A 187 17.80 -5.50 -0.28
N ASP A 188 18.31 -5.18 0.91
CA ASP A 188 19.75 -5.03 1.22
C ASP A 188 20.58 -6.31 0.97
N PHE A 189 19.92 -7.46 0.97
CA PHE A 189 20.52 -8.76 0.70
C PHE A 189 20.23 -9.31 -0.69
N ASN A 190 19.57 -8.53 -1.57
CA ASN A 190 19.35 -8.92 -2.95
C ASN A 190 20.70 -8.99 -3.70
N PRO A 191 21.00 -10.07 -4.44
CA PRO A 191 22.28 -10.23 -5.13
C PRO A 191 22.56 -9.20 -6.22
N ASP A 192 21.51 -8.54 -6.76
CA ASP A 192 21.65 -7.46 -7.74
C ASP A 192 22.06 -6.13 -7.07
N VAL A 193 22.03 -6.03 -5.74
CA VAL A 193 22.27 -4.80 -4.98
C VAL A 193 23.72 -4.72 -4.50
N PRO A 194 24.42 -3.59 -4.74
CA PRO A 194 25.75 -3.35 -4.17
C PRO A 194 25.74 -3.39 -2.64
N SER A 195 26.84 -3.86 -2.04
CA SER A 195 26.98 -3.87 -0.58
C SER A 195 26.77 -2.48 0.04
N GLY A 196 25.94 -2.40 1.08
CA GLY A 196 25.59 -1.14 1.75
C GLY A 196 24.47 -0.33 1.06
N LYS A 197 23.80 -0.90 0.07
CA LYS A 197 22.60 -0.36 -0.58
C LYS A 197 21.39 -1.26 -0.32
N GLY A 198 20.22 -0.83 -0.78
CA GLY A 198 18.96 -1.55 -0.60
C GLY A 198 18.24 -1.21 0.70
N PHE A 199 17.02 -1.74 0.81
CA PHE A 199 16.14 -1.58 1.97
C PHE A 199 16.54 -2.59 3.05
N THR A 200 16.80 -2.09 4.25
CA THR A 200 17.30 -2.88 5.39
C THR A 200 16.18 -3.26 6.36
N PHE A 201 16.51 -4.09 7.35
CA PHE A 201 15.59 -4.33 8.47
C PHE A 201 15.36 -3.08 9.33
N GLU A 202 16.35 -2.18 9.42
CA GLU A 202 16.16 -0.94 10.18
C GLU A 202 15.17 -0.02 9.47
N ASP A 203 15.25 0.09 8.13
CA ASP A 203 14.25 0.81 7.34
C ASP A 203 12.85 0.22 7.56
N LEU A 204 12.72 -1.12 7.62
CA LEU A 204 11.44 -1.76 7.95
C LEU A 204 10.92 -1.35 9.33
N LYS A 205 11.79 -1.32 10.34
CA LYS A 205 11.43 -0.88 11.69
C LYS A 205 10.96 0.56 11.68
N ASP A 206 11.68 1.44 10.99
CA ASP A 206 11.32 2.84 10.85
C ASP A 206 9.94 3.03 10.21
N GLU A 207 9.63 2.26 9.15
CA GLU A 207 8.30 2.26 8.51
C GLU A 207 7.19 1.80 9.48
N ILE A 208 7.39 0.68 10.17
CA ILE A 208 6.41 0.14 11.12
C ILE A 208 6.22 1.08 12.31
N ASP A 209 7.30 1.57 12.91
CA ASP A 209 7.27 2.49 14.05
C ASP A 209 6.64 3.84 13.69
N ALA A 210 6.76 4.24 12.42
CA ALA A 210 6.09 5.41 11.88
C ALA A 210 4.62 5.15 11.49
N GLY A 211 4.12 3.92 11.60
CA GLY A 211 2.71 3.57 11.37
C GLY A 211 2.36 3.03 9.99
N TYR A 212 3.35 2.69 9.16
CA TYR A 212 3.15 2.32 7.76
C TYR A 212 3.44 0.84 7.50
N PRO A 213 2.43 0.05 7.07
CA PRO A 213 2.66 -1.28 6.54
C PRO A 213 3.51 -1.25 5.26
N VAL A 214 4.26 -2.31 5.00
CA VAL A 214 5.18 -2.41 3.85
C VAL A 214 4.82 -3.61 2.98
N LEU A 215 4.55 -3.37 1.69
CA LEU A 215 4.37 -4.46 0.73
C LEU A 215 5.73 -5.08 0.41
N MET A 216 5.79 -6.40 0.38
CA MET A 216 7.01 -7.16 0.09
C MET A 216 6.82 -7.96 -1.20
N PHE A 217 7.80 -7.85 -2.09
CA PHE A 217 7.81 -8.49 -3.39
C PHE A 217 8.72 -9.69 -3.43
N LEU A 218 8.12 -10.88 -3.48
CA LEU A 218 8.84 -12.14 -3.54
C LEU A 218 9.01 -12.54 -5.00
N GLN A 219 10.24 -12.85 -5.41
CA GLN A 219 10.56 -13.33 -6.76
C GLN A 219 11.96 -13.93 -6.74
N VAL A 220 12.14 -15.07 -7.42
CA VAL A 220 13.47 -15.65 -7.65
C VAL A 220 14.36 -14.65 -8.40
N TYR A 221 15.52 -14.30 -7.83
CA TYR A 221 16.32 -13.16 -8.28
C TYR A 221 16.74 -13.24 -9.76
N ASP A 222 17.21 -14.40 -10.21
CA ASP A 222 17.74 -14.62 -11.56
C ASP A 222 16.65 -14.85 -12.63
N THR A 223 15.40 -15.04 -12.21
CA THR A 223 14.29 -15.34 -13.10
C THR A 223 13.47 -14.07 -13.32
N LYS A 224 13.78 -13.35 -14.39
CA LYS A 224 13.09 -12.08 -14.76
C LYS A 224 11.90 -12.30 -15.71
N SER A 225 11.83 -13.44 -16.37
CA SER A 225 10.69 -13.90 -17.17
C SER A 225 10.74 -15.41 -17.35
N ARG A 226 9.66 -15.99 -17.89
CA ARG A 226 9.59 -17.41 -18.26
C ARG A 226 8.77 -17.60 -19.53
N SER A 227 9.04 -18.66 -20.26
CA SER A 227 8.17 -19.09 -21.34
C SER A 227 6.96 -19.85 -20.79
N LEU A 228 5.76 -19.47 -21.22
CA LEU A 228 4.50 -20.04 -20.74
C LEU A 228 3.47 -20.06 -21.87
N ASN A 229 2.99 -21.24 -22.25
CA ASN A 229 1.90 -21.43 -23.23
C ASN A 229 2.04 -20.60 -24.52
N GLY A 230 3.24 -20.53 -25.09
CA GLY A 230 3.53 -19.79 -26.33
C GLY A 230 3.90 -18.33 -26.14
N LYS A 231 3.80 -17.79 -24.91
CA LYS A 231 4.36 -16.48 -24.54
C LYS A 231 5.80 -16.67 -24.10
N GLU A 232 6.76 -16.10 -24.83
CA GLU A 232 8.19 -16.33 -24.57
C GLU A 232 8.69 -15.66 -23.28
N ARG A 233 8.17 -14.47 -22.96
CA ARG A 233 8.62 -13.59 -21.88
C ARG A 233 7.53 -13.30 -20.84
N ALA A 234 6.73 -14.27 -20.44
CA ALA A 234 5.71 -14.08 -19.40
C ALA A 234 6.35 -13.70 -18.05
N ASN A 235 5.56 -13.11 -17.14
CA ASN A 235 6.04 -12.77 -15.79
C ASN A 235 6.67 -13.99 -15.10
N PRO A 236 7.77 -13.79 -14.35
CA PRO A 236 8.36 -14.83 -13.52
C PRO A 236 7.40 -15.19 -12.38
N LEU A 237 7.67 -16.27 -11.63
CA LEU A 237 6.90 -16.53 -10.42
C LEU A 237 7.14 -15.39 -9.41
N ILE A 238 6.05 -14.76 -8.96
CA ILE A 238 6.07 -13.71 -7.95
C ILE A 238 5.07 -14.01 -6.83
N HIS A 239 5.25 -13.39 -5.68
CA HIS A 239 4.24 -13.35 -4.63
C HIS A 239 4.26 -12.02 -3.86
N GLY A 240 3.08 -11.50 -3.52
CA GLY A 240 2.91 -10.32 -2.69
C GLY A 240 2.49 -10.68 -1.27
N ILE A 241 3.17 -10.11 -0.27
CA ILE A 241 2.80 -10.18 1.15
C ILE A 241 2.84 -8.78 1.76
N LEU A 242 2.22 -8.59 2.92
CA LEU A 242 2.17 -7.31 3.63
C LEU A 242 2.85 -7.43 4.99
N ALA A 243 4.01 -6.80 5.16
CA ALA A 243 4.63 -6.63 6.47
C ALA A 243 3.90 -5.57 7.27
N TYR A 244 3.65 -5.88 8.54
CA TYR A 244 2.94 -4.99 9.45
C TYR A 244 3.50 -5.00 10.87
N GLY A 245 4.65 -5.63 11.07
CA GLY A 245 5.31 -5.68 12.36
C GLY A 245 6.68 -6.31 12.27
N TYR A 246 7.39 -6.32 13.38
CA TYR A 246 8.69 -6.95 13.50
C TYR A 246 8.90 -7.50 14.91
N SER A 247 9.87 -8.40 15.04
CA SER A 247 10.36 -8.88 16.32
C SER A 247 11.88 -9.05 16.28
N VAL A 248 12.56 -8.75 17.37
CA VAL A 248 14.00 -9.02 17.55
C VAL A 248 14.15 -9.88 18.79
N ASN A 249 14.69 -11.08 18.62
CA ASN A 249 14.94 -12.00 19.73
C ASN A 249 16.16 -11.55 20.56
N ASP A 250 16.31 -12.12 21.75
CA ASP A 250 17.44 -11.83 22.65
C ASP A 250 18.82 -12.14 22.02
N ASP A 251 18.86 -13.04 21.03
CA ASP A 251 20.06 -13.38 20.27
C ASP A 251 20.34 -12.43 19.09
N GLY A 252 19.50 -11.41 18.91
CA GLY A 252 19.58 -10.44 17.82
C GLY A 252 18.92 -10.89 16.51
N THR A 253 18.30 -12.09 16.46
CA THR A 253 17.62 -12.55 15.24
C THR A 253 16.43 -11.65 14.92
N GLN A 254 16.43 -11.12 13.70
CA GLN A 254 15.44 -10.18 13.19
C GLN A 254 14.31 -10.92 12.46
N PHE A 255 13.08 -10.68 12.87
CA PHE A 255 11.87 -11.26 12.29
C PHE A 255 10.94 -10.17 11.78
N VAL A 256 10.30 -10.43 10.65
CA VAL A 256 9.21 -9.64 10.10
C VAL A 256 7.91 -10.37 10.34
N ARG A 257 6.92 -9.64 10.85
CA ARG A 257 5.53 -10.09 10.93
C ARG A 257 4.79 -9.65 9.68
N TYR A 258 4.15 -10.59 8.99
CA TYR A 258 3.46 -10.32 7.74
C TYR A 258 2.16 -11.11 7.56
N ARG A 259 1.29 -10.59 6.70
CA ARG A 259 0.12 -11.28 6.16
C ARG A 259 0.45 -11.90 4.82
N THR A 260 0.07 -13.16 4.63
CA THR A 260 0.06 -13.78 3.32
C THR A 260 -1.24 -13.44 2.59
N SER A 261 -1.38 -13.88 1.34
CA SER A 261 -2.67 -13.82 0.64
C SER A 261 -3.56 -15.04 0.94
N PHE A 262 -3.31 -15.82 2.00
CA PHE A 262 -4.02 -17.09 2.23
C PHE A 262 -5.08 -17.04 3.33
N ALA A 263 -5.28 -15.89 3.98
CA ALA A 263 -6.19 -15.70 5.10
C ALA A 263 -6.06 -16.77 6.20
N GLY A 264 -4.82 -17.12 6.55
CA GLY A 264 -4.52 -18.20 7.50
C GLY A 264 -4.76 -17.85 8.97
N GLY A 265 -5.23 -16.63 9.29
CA GLY A 265 -5.15 -16.07 10.63
C GLY A 265 -3.69 -15.69 10.98
N ASP A 266 -2.90 -15.41 9.94
CA ASP A 266 -1.45 -15.48 9.97
C ASP A 266 -0.84 -14.38 10.85
N SER A 267 -0.36 -14.76 12.03
CA SER A 267 0.69 -14.05 12.78
C SER A 267 2.05 -14.62 12.38
N VAL A 268 2.31 -14.72 11.08
CA VAL A 268 3.50 -15.40 10.55
C VAL A 268 4.72 -14.51 10.76
N LEU A 269 5.80 -15.12 11.22
CA LEU A 269 7.11 -14.51 11.37
C LEU A 269 8.07 -15.11 10.33
N GLY A 270 8.79 -14.25 9.61
CA GLY A 270 9.89 -14.65 8.72
C GLY A 270 11.18 -13.95 9.11
N VAL A 271 12.30 -14.67 9.06
CA VAL A 271 13.60 -14.09 9.41
C VAL A 271 14.03 -13.12 8.31
N TRP A 272 14.43 -11.88 8.66
CA TRP A 272 15.00 -10.93 7.71
C TRP A 272 16.40 -11.38 7.28
N LYS A 273 16.48 -12.10 6.16
CA LYS A 273 17.73 -12.57 5.57
C LYS A 273 17.53 -12.96 4.12
N ASN A 274 18.64 -13.11 3.40
CA ASN A 274 18.65 -13.85 2.16
C ASN A 274 18.27 -15.32 2.42
N THR A 275 17.05 -15.68 2.07
CA THR A 275 16.53 -17.06 2.11
C THR A 275 15.85 -17.36 0.79
N THR A 276 15.93 -18.60 0.36
CA THR A 276 15.27 -19.06 -0.88
C THR A 276 13.75 -19.06 -0.78
N PHE A 277 13.18 -19.04 0.43
CA PHE A 277 11.73 -19.12 0.63
C PHE A 277 11.25 -18.21 1.77
N TRP A 278 10.68 -17.06 1.42
CA TRP A 278 9.74 -16.35 2.27
C TRP A 278 8.34 -16.94 2.06
N ALA A 279 7.61 -17.17 3.16
CA ALA A 279 6.31 -17.85 3.17
C ALA A 279 6.29 -19.22 2.44
N GLY A 280 7.45 -19.88 2.26
CA GLY A 280 7.55 -21.12 1.49
C GLY A 280 7.52 -20.94 -0.04
N ILE A 281 7.58 -19.71 -0.56
CA ILE A 281 7.30 -19.42 -1.98
C ILE A 281 8.55 -18.98 -2.76
N ALA A 282 9.15 -17.85 -2.40
CA ALA A 282 10.25 -17.24 -3.16
C ALA A 282 11.10 -16.31 -2.26
N PRO A 283 12.33 -15.94 -2.65
CA PRO A 283 13.12 -14.96 -1.92
C PRO A 283 12.49 -13.55 -1.99
N LEU A 284 12.79 -12.70 -1.01
CA LEU A 284 12.38 -11.29 -1.02
C LEU A 284 13.26 -10.50 -1.99
N ARG A 285 12.68 -10.07 -3.11
CA ARG A 285 13.36 -9.25 -4.12
C ARG A 285 13.47 -7.79 -3.69
N GLY A 286 12.39 -7.22 -3.16
CA GLY A 286 12.32 -5.82 -2.79
C GLY A 286 11.01 -5.47 -2.08
N VAL A 287 10.85 -4.20 -1.75
CA VAL A 287 9.68 -3.67 -1.02
C VAL A 287 9.03 -2.53 -1.77
N ILE A 288 7.75 -2.32 -1.49
CA ILE A 288 6.97 -1.16 -1.91
C ILE A 288 6.37 -0.52 -0.65
N THR A 289 6.71 0.73 -0.39
CA THR A 289 6.20 1.50 0.76
C THR A 289 5.13 2.47 0.30
N TYR A 290 4.19 2.79 1.18
CA TYR A 290 3.03 3.61 0.87
C TYR A 290 2.71 4.55 2.04
N HIS A 291 2.84 5.86 1.79
CA HIS A 291 2.67 6.94 2.76
C HIS A 291 1.54 7.87 2.32
N PRO A 292 0.28 7.56 2.68
CA PRO A 292 -0.83 8.44 2.36
C PRO A 292 -0.72 9.74 3.16
N ARG A 293 -1.03 10.87 2.53
CA ARG A 293 -0.85 12.21 3.10
C ARG A 293 -2.17 12.73 3.69
N PRO A 294 -2.13 13.48 4.81
CA PRO A 294 -3.34 14.07 5.36
C PRO A 294 -3.93 15.12 4.43
N GLN A 295 -5.24 15.32 4.50
CA GLN A 295 -5.98 16.24 3.66
C GLN A 295 -7.06 16.97 4.48
N ILE A 296 -7.03 18.30 4.47
CA ILE A 296 -8.10 19.10 5.06
C ILE A 296 -9.39 18.86 4.26
N LYS A 297 -10.46 18.48 4.96
CA LYS A 297 -11.78 18.17 4.37
C LYS A 297 -12.81 19.26 4.58
N SER A 298 -12.72 19.97 5.71
CA SER A 298 -13.65 21.06 6.01
C SER A 298 -13.01 22.11 6.88
N VAL A 299 -13.41 23.35 6.65
CA VAL A 299 -13.04 24.52 7.45
C VAL A 299 -14.34 25.28 7.72
N VAL A 300 -14.75 25.38 8.99
CA VAL A 300 -16.04 25.96 9.38
C VAL A 300 -15.81 27.02 10.45
N ASP A 301 -16.22 28.27 10.20
CA ASP A 301 -16.19 29.35 11.19
C ASP A 301 -17.57 29.52 11.85
N VAL A 302 -17.61 29.37 13.18
CA VAL A 302 -18.82 29.64 13.99
C VAL A 302 -18.43 30.51 15.18
N GLY A 303 -18.90 31.76 15.18
CA GLY A 303 -18.74 32.67 16.31
C GLY A 303 -17.28 33.07 16.56
N GLY A 304 -16.47 33.24 15.50
CA GLY A 304 -15.07 33.62 15.60
C GLY A 304 -14.15 32.46 15.99
N ARG A 305 -14.62 31.23 15.78
CA ARG A 305 -13.86 30.00 16.02
C ARG A 305 -13.88 29.16 14.75
N LEU A 306 -12.71 28.83 14.26
CA LEU A 306 -12.51 28.04 13.06
C LEU A 306 -12.28 26.58 13.45
N THR A 307 -13.18 25.68 13.07
CA THR A 307 -12.98 24.24 13.17
C THR A 307 -12.45 23.72 11.85
N ILE A 308 -11.25 23.16 11.87
CA ILE A 308 -10.60 22.50 10.74
C ILE A 308 -10.70 20.99 10.97
N ARG A 309 -11.20 20.25 9.98
CA ARG A 309 -11.27 18.77 10.00
C ARG A 309 -10.48 18.19 8.84
N TRP A 310 -9.91 17.02 9.04
CA TRP A 310 -9.11 16.33 8.04
C TRP A 310 -9.23 14.82 8.10
N ASP A 311 -8.86 14.20 7.00
CA ASP A 311 -8.51 12.79 6.91
C ASP A 311 -6.98 12.69 6.93
N GLY A 312 -6.43 11.58 7.40
CA GLY A 312 -4.98 11.38 7.48
C GLY A 312 -4.61 10.10 8.22
N PRO A 313 -3.34 9.66 8.14
CA PRO A 313 -2.93 8.40 8.77
C PRO A 313 -3.28 8.30 10.26
N ASP A 314 -3.90 7.21 10.69
CA ASP A 314 -4.31 6.99 12.09
C ASP A 314 -4.11 5.53 12.55
N ALA A 315 -2.90 5.00 12.30
CA ALA A 315 -2.51 3.66 12.72
C ALA A 315 -2.44 3.51 14.25
N ASP A 316 -2.59 2.26 14.71
CA ASP A 316 -2.37 1.86 16.10
C ASP A 316 -1.15 0.94 16.17
N LEU A 317 -0.10 1.36 16.88
CA LEU A 317 1.14 0.59 17.05
C LEU A 317 1.10 -0.14 18.40
N TYR A 318 1.07 -1.47 18.38
CA TYR A 318 1.07 -2.30 19.58
C TYR A 318 2.47 -2.82 19.91
N ASN A 319 2.93 -2.57 21.13
CA ASN A 319 4.18 -3.11 21.66
C ASN A 319 3.88 -4.26 22.64
N VAL A 320 4.26 -5.48 22.26
CA VAL A 320 3.98 -6.70 23.04
C VAL A 320 4.72 -6.70 24.38
N GLY A 321 5.95 -6.20 24.42
CA GLY A 321 6.79 -6.22 25.64
C GLY A 321 6.23 -5.33 26.75
N THR A 322 5.56 -4.24 26.39
CA THR A 322 4.93 -3.32 27.34
C THR A 322 3.42 -3.53 27.49
N GLY A 323 2.79 -4.23 26.54
CA GLY A 323 1.33 -4.39 26.49
C GLY A 323 0.60 -3.07 26.19
N THR A 324 1.26 -2.14 25.50
CA THR A 324 0.71 -0.80 25.23
C THR A 324 0.46 -0.58 23.75
N THR A 325 -0.57 0.23 23.45
CA THR A 325 -0.85 0.75 22.11
C THR A 325 -0.51 2.24 22.08
N SER A 326 0.18 2.68 21.04
CA SER A 326 0.49 4.09 20.80
C SER A 326 0.01 4.56 19.43
N LYS A 327 -0.17 5.88 19.29
CA LYS A 327 -0.47 6.55 18.01
C LYS A 327 0.83 7.10 17.41
N PRO A 328 1.30 6.59 16.26
CA PRO A 328 2.52 7.07 15.63
C PRO A 328 2.31 8.41 14.89
N HIS A 329 1.08 8.71 14.48
CA HIS A 329 0.76 9.89 13.68
C HIS A 329 0.23 11.03 14.53
N TRP A 330 0.93 12.16 14.48
CA TRP A 330 0.54 13.39 15.15
C TRP A 330 0.49 14.53 14.14
N TYR A 331 -0.37 15.51 14.42
CA TYR A 331 -0.65 16.63 13.54
C TYR A 331 -0.45 17.96 14.25
N VAL A 332 0.05 18.94 13.50
CA VAL A 332 -0.08 20.35 13.84
C VAL A 332 -0.73 21.07 12.68
N ILE A 333 -1.54 22.08 13.00
CA ILE A 333 -2.02 23.05 12.01
C ILE A 333 -0.98 24.15 11.91
N GLU A 334 -0.53 24.41 10.70
CA GLU A 334 0.29 25.57 10.38
C GLU A 334 -0.57 26.62 9.66
N MET A 335 -0.29 27.90 9.93
CA MET A 335 -0.95 29.03 9.30
C MET A 335 0.07 30.00 8.70
N ALA A 336 -0.27 30.56 7.54
CA ALA A 336 0.48 31.60 6.85
C ALA A 336 -0.45 32.71 6.34
N THR A 337 0.13 33.86 6.01
CA THR A 337 -0.56 34.97 5.31
C THR A 337 -0.24 35.01 3.82
N SER A 338 0.60 34.08 3.34
CA SER A 338 0.95 33.86 1.94
C SER A 338 1.03 32.35 1.67
N LEU A 339 1.28 31.96 0.42
CA LEU A 339 1.52 30.57 0.03
C LEU A 339 3.00 30.18 0.08
N GLU A 340 3.90 31.07 0.51
CA GLU A 340 5.32 30.76 0.63
C GLU A 340 5.56 29.77 1.78
N ASP A 341 6.27 28.68 1.52
CA ASP A 341 6.47 27.59 2.50
C ASP A 341 7.13 28.06 3.79
N SER A 342 7.99 29.09 3.72
CA SER A 342 8.67 29.69 4.86
C SER A 342 7.76 30.49 5.79
N ASP A 343 6.59 30.89 5.33
CA ASP A 343 5.67 31.77 6.08
C ASP A 343 4.72 30.98 6.99
N PHE A 344 4.67 29.65 6.84
CA PHE A 344 3.85 28.77 7.65
C PHE A 344 4.44 28.59 9.05
N THR A 345 3.61 28.83 10.06
CA THR A 345 3.96 28.70 11.47
C THR A 345 2.98 27.79 12.21
N GLU A 346 3.47 26.93 13.10
CA GLU A 346 2.63 26.05 13.93
C GLU A 346 1.74 26.89 14.87
N ILE A 347 0.42 26.71 14.79
CA ILE A 347 -0.56 27.43 15.60
C ILE A 347 -1.35 26.54 16.57
N THR A 348 -1.13 25.23 16.52
CA THR A 348 -1.68 24.26 17.48
C THR A 348 -0.57 23.46 18.13
N LEU A 349 -0.86 22.90 19.30
CA LEU A 349 -0.05 21.82 19.85
C LEU A 349 -0.22 20.55 18.98
N PRO A 350 0.75 19.62 19.00
CA PRO A 350 0.59 18.32 18.38
C PRO A 350 -0.65 17.59 18.92
N THR A 351 -1.42 16.99 18.03
CA THR A 351 -2.65 16.25 18.35
C THR A 351 -2.74 14.97 17.52
N THR A 352 -3.40 13.95 18.05
CA THR A 352 -3.79 12.74 17.29
C THR A 352 -5.24 12.82 16.82
N ASN A 353 -5.95 13.92 17.12
CA ASN A 353 -7.31 14.12 16.66
C ASN A 353 -7.33 14.36 15.14
N ASN A 354 -8.51 14.20 14.53
CA ASN A 354 -8.77 14.53 13.12
C ASN A 354 -9.50 15.87 12.93
N ALA A 355 -9.58 16.66 14.01
CA ALA A 355 -10.21 17.96 14.01
C ALA A 355 -9.64 18.82 15.13
N GLU A 356 -9.48 20.11 14.87
CA GLU A 356 -9.10 21.10 15.88
C GLU A 356 -9.87 22.40 15.69
N THR A 357 -10.10 23.11 16.81
CA THR A 357 -10.83 24.38 16.80
C THR A 357 -9.95 25.51 17.32
N ILE A 358 -9.57 26.40 16.43
CA ILE A 358 -8.67 27.54 16.68
C ILE A 358 -9.45 28.88 16.66
N PRO A 359 -8.92 29.95 17.26
CA PRO A 359 -9.44 31.30 17.03
C PRO A 359 -9.44 31.63 15.53
N SER A 360 -10.51 32.26 15.04
CA SER A 360 -10.52 32.77 13.66
C SER A 360 -9.44 33.85 13.50
N PRO A 361 -8.62 33.84 12.43
CA PRO A 361 -7.49 34.75 12.27
C PRO A 361 -7.88 36.24 12.07
N GLY A 362 -9.17 36.57 12.12
CA GLY A 362 -9.68 37.92 11.93
C GLY A 362 -9.82 38.29 10.45
N HIS A 363 -9.72 39.58 10.12
CA HIS A 363 -9.83 40.05 8.75
C HIS A 363 -8.49 39.91 8.00
N GLY A 364 -8.47 39.20 6.89
CA GLY A 364 -7.29 39.02 6.04
C GLY A 364 -7.31 37.67 5.31
N GLU A 365 -6.33 37.45 4.43
CA GLU A 365 -6.08 36.13 3.86
C GLU A 365 -5.34 35.27 4.88
N ALA A 366 -5.80 34.03 5.06
CA ALA A 366 -5.14 33.04 5.89
C ALA A 366 -5.11 31.71 5.15
N PHE A 367 -3.92 31.12 5.07
CA PHE A 367 -3.70 29.82 4.47
C PHE A 367 -3.39 28.82 5.58
N PHE A 368 -4.01 27.64 5.51
CA PHE A 368 -3.83 26.58 6.48
C PHE A 368 -3.25 25.35 5.79
N ARG A 369 -2.32 24.68 6.45
CA ARG A 369 -1.89 23.33 6.07
C ARG A 369 -1.76 22.45 7.29
N LEU A 370 -1.88 21.15 7.07
CA LEU A 370 -1.58 20.14 8.07
C LEU A 370 -0.17 19.64 7.86
N LYS A 371 0.55 19.52 8.97
CA LYS A 371 1.87 18.92 9.00
C LYS A 371 1.86 17.75 9.95
N MET A 372 2.25 16.60 9.44
CA MET A 372 2.55 15.44 10.27
C MET A 372 3.83 15.69 11.05
N THR A 373 3.84 15.26 12.30
CA THR A 373 4.97 15.41 13.21
C THR A 373 5.22 14.10 13.96
N PRO A 374 6.45 13.85 14.41
CA PRO A 374 6.70 12.84 15.43
C PRO A 374 5.88 13.10 16.71
N PRO A 375 5.65 12.06 17.53
CA PRO A 375 5.08 12.21 18.87
C PRO A 375 5.84 13.23 19.71
N PRO A 376 5.18 13.99 20.61
CA PRO A 376 5.82 15.02 21.45
C PRO A 376 7.04 14.52 22.23
N GLU A 377 7.03 13.26 22.67
CA GLU A 377 8.11 12.63 23.42
C GLU A 377 9.41 12.51 22.60
N ARG A 378 9.31 12.44 21.26
CA ARG A 378 10.46 12.33 20.34
C ARG A 378 10.88 13.67 19.72
N ARG A 379 10.23 14.80 20.01
CA ARG A 379 10.58 16.12 19.42
C ARG A 379 11.86 16.74 20.00
N TYR A 380 12.38 16.20 21.10
CA TYR A 380 13.51 16.77 21.86
C TYR A 380 14.72 15.84 21.97
N GLU A 381 14.68 14.70 21.28
CA GLU A 381 15.83 13.82 21.02
C GLU A 381 16.48 14.22 19.69
#